data_AF-A0A1M6MLS8-F1
#
_entry.id   AF-A0A1M6MLS8-F1
#
_cell.length_a   1.000
_cell.length_b   1.000
_cell.length_c   1.000
_cell.angle_alpha   90.00
_cell.angle_beta   90.00
_cell.angle_gamma   90.00
#
_symmetry.space_group_name_H-M   'P 1'
#
loop_
_entity.id
_entity.type
_entity.pdbx_description
1 polymer ?
#
loop_
_entity_poly.entity_id
_entity_poly.type
_entity_poly.pdbx_seq_one_letter_code
_entity_poly.pdbx_strand_id
1 'polypeptide(L)'
;MKKTVLPYFLILIAFTLSNCEQAEEIKESFDTLECANLLIDIDERWDDDDVDCSEIKSDIDKILKSCGEFLDAEDKAQLEFYKANCSDD
;
A
#
# COMPACT_ATOMS: atom_id res chain seq x y z
N MET A 1 -37.40 -33.09 28.31
CA MET A 1 -36.22 -32.53 29.01
C MET A 1 -35.41 -31.75 27.98
N LYS A 2 -35.26 -30.43 28.13
CA LYS A 2 -34.65 -29.55 27.13
C LYS A 2 -33.12 -29.51 27.31
N LYS A 3 -32.44 -30.03 26.29
CA LYS A 3 -31.13 -29.65 25.72
C LYS A 3 -30.08 -29.07 26.69
N THR A 4 -29.05 -29.86 26.97
CA THR A 4 -27.78 -29.38 27.53
C THR A 4 -26.62 -30.03 26.79
N VAL A 5 -26.32 -29.57 25.58
CA VAL A 5 -25.15 -30.04 24.80
C VAL A 5 -24.31 -28.87 24.27
N LEU A 6 -24.52 -27.66 24.81
CA LEU A 6 -24.04 -26.43 24.20
C LEU A 6 -22.82 -25.72 24.83
N PRO A 7 -22.01 -26.25 25.78
CA PRO A 7 -20.83 -25.50 26.21
C PRO A 7 -19.55 -25.82 25.41
N TYR A 8 -19.47 -26.95 24.69
CA TYR A 8 -18.20 -27.39 24.07
C TYR A 8 -17.88 -26.75 22.72
N PHE A 9 -18.86 -26.19 22.01
CA PHE A 9 -18.64 -25.59 20.69
C PHE A 9 -18.07 -24.16 20.75
N LEU A 10 -18.15 -23.50 21.92
CA LEU A 10 -17.68 -22.11 22.09
C LEU A 10 -16.17 -22.00 22.36
N ILE A 11 -15.51 -23.09 22.74
CA ILE A 11 -14.06 -23.08 23.07
C ILE A 11 -13.18 -23.18 21.81
N LEU A 12 -13.70 -23.72 20.71
CA LEU A 12 -12.98 -23.85 19.43
C LEU A 12 -12.85 -22.52 18.66
N ILE A 13 -13.74 -21.55 18.89
CA ILE A 13 -13.71 -20.24 18.20
C ILE A 13 -12.68 -19.29 18.86
N ALA A 14 -12.31 -19.54 20.12
CA ALA A 14 -11.34 -18.71 20.83
C ALA A 14 -9.88 -18.94 20.40
N PHE A 15 -9.59 -20.00 19.64
CA PHE A 15 -8.21 -20.35 19.22
C PHE A 15 -7.74 -19.69 17.92
N THR A 16 -8.65 -19.11 17.12
CA THR A 16 -8.29 -18.48 15.83
C THR A 16 -7.80 -17.04 15.96
N LEU A 17 -7.86 -16.43 17.16
CA LEU A 17 -7.41 -15.06 17.41
C LEU A 17 -5.92 -14.98 17.82
N SER A 18 -5.18 -16.09 17.75
CA SER A 18 -3.79 -16.19 18.21
C SER A 18 -2.74 -15.85 17.14
N ASN A 19 -3.14 -15.56 15.90
CA ASN A 19 -2.22 -15.33 14.78
C ASN A 19 -2.15 -13.84 14.42
N CYS A 20 -1.51 -13.04 15.28
CA CYS A 20 -1.18 -11.64 14.95
C CYS A 20 -0.16 -11.56 13.79
N GLU A 21 0.70 -12.58 13.69
CA GLU A 21 1.74 -12.73 12.66
C GLU A 21 1.16 -12.79 11.24
N GLN A 22 0.07 -13.54 11.03
CA GLN A 22 -0.62 -13.55 9.72
C GLN A 22 -1.29 -12.21 9.38
N ALA A 23 -1.70 -11.43 10.39
CA ALA A 23 -2.27 -10.11 10.14
C ALA A 23 -1.21 -9.10 9.70
N GLU A 24 0.03 -9.24 10.19
CA GLU A 24 1.18 -8.42 9.81
C GLU A 24 1.64 -8.75 8.37
N GLU A 25 1.82 -10.04 8.03
CA GLU A 25 2.18 -10.47 6.66
C GLU A 25 1.13 -10.07 5.61
N ILE A 26 -0.16 -10.19 5.96
CA ILE A 26 -1.25 -9.75 5.08
C ILE A 26 -1.21 -8.24 4.89
N LYS A 27 -0.97 -7.48 5.97
CA LYS A 27 -0.87 -6.02 5.90
C LYS A 27 0.30 -5.56 5.03
N GLU A 28 1.50 -6.11 5.22
CA GLU A 28 2.66 -5.79 4.39
C GLU A 28 2.42 -6.10 2.90
N SER A 29 1.71 -7.19 2.61
CA SER A 29 1.31 -7.55 1.24
C SER A 29 0.35 -6.54 0.62
N PHE A 30 -0.61 -6.01 1.41
CA PHE A 30 -1.53 -4.97 0.96
C PHE A 30 -0.81 -3.62 0.79
N ASP A 31 0.04 -3.24 1.72
CA ASP A 31 0.83 -2.00 1.66
C ASP A 31 1.75 -2.02 0.42
N THR A 32 2.38 -3.16 0.12
CA THR A 32 3.18 -3.35 -1.11
C THR A 32 2.34 -3.20 -2.39
N LEU A 33 1.13 -3.78 -2.41
CA LEU A 33 0.23 -3.69 -3.57
C LEU A 33 -0.28 -2.26 -3.79
N GLU A 34 -0.62 -1.55 -2.70
CA GLU A 34 -1.02 -0.15 -2.76
C GLU A 34 0.12 0.71 -3.33
N CYS A 35 1.34 0.49 -2.86
CA CYS A 35 2.52 1.17 -3.37
C CYS A 35 2.79 0.90 -4.86
N ALA A 36 2.62 -0.35 -5.31
CA ALA A 36 2.75 -0.69 -6.72
C ALA A 36 1.69 0.03 -7.59
N ASN A 37 0.45 0.12 -7.11
CA ASN A 37 -0.60 0.84 -7.84
C ASN A 37 -0.31 2.34 -7.93
N LEU A 38 0.22 2.94 -6.86
CA LEU A 38 0.61 4.36 -6.86
C LEU A 38 1.77 4.64 -7.82
N LEU A 39 2.75 3.73 -7.93
CA LEU A 39 3.83 3.86 -8.91
C LEU A 39 3.28 3.83 -10.34
N ILE A 40 2.38 2.88 -10.64
CA ILE A 40 1.75 2.76 -11.96
C ILE A 40 0.95 4.03 -12.29
N ASP A 41 0.16 4.54 -11.34
CA ASP A 41 -0.63 5.76 -11.55
C ASP A 41 0.25 6.99 -11.85
N ILE A 42 1.39 7.14 -11.15
CA ILE A 42 2.34 8.22 -11.47
C ILE A 42 2.96 8.03 -12.85
N ASP A 43 3.35 6.81 -13.22
CA ASP A 43 3.93 6.53 -14.53
C ASP A 43 2.94 6.83 -15.67
N GLU A 44 1.68 6.44 -15.50
CA GLU A 44 0.61 6.71 -16.47
C GLU A 44 0.31 8.20 -16.60
N ARG A 45 0.25 8.94 -15.48
CA ARG A 45 -0.02 10.39 -15.49
C ARG A 45 1.16 11.21 -15.99
N TRP A 46 2.39 10.71 -15.86
CA TRP A 46 3.59 11.41 -16.31
C TRP A 46 3.58 11.71 -17.81
N ASP A 47 3.00 10.83 -18.60
CA ASP A 47 2.86 10.97 -20.06
C ASP A 47 1.60 11.75 -20.48
N ASP A 48 0.80 12.26 -19.55
CA ASP A 48 -0.41 13.05 -19.84
C ASP A 48 -0.07 14.52 -20.08
N ASP A 49 -0.59 15.08 -21.18
CA ASP A 49 -0.33 16.46 -21.61
C ASP A 49 -0.98 17.51 -20.66
N ASP A 50 -1.98 17.11 -19.88
CA ASP A 50 -2.71 17.97 -18.93
C ASP A 50 -2.27 17.75 -17.46
N VAL A 51 -1.11 17.11 -17.22
CA VAL A 51 -0.69 16.78 -15.86
C VAL A 51 -0.31 18.03 -15.05
N ASP A 52 -0.88 18.17 -13.85
CA ASP A 52 -0.50 19.22 -12.90
C ASP A 52 0.79 18.78 -12.16
N CYS A 53 1.90 19.44 -12.47
CA CYS A 53 3.19 19.08 -11.89
C CYS A 53 3.28 19.36 -10.39
N SER A 54 2.43 20.23 -9.83
CA SER A 54 2.34 20.42 -8.39
C SER A 54 1.69 19.23 -7.70
N GLU A 55 0.66 18.65 -8.33
CA GLU A 55 0.02 17.41 -7.87
C GLU A 55 0.97 16.21 -7.99
N ILE A 56 1.64 16.05 -9.13
CA ILE A 56 2.64 14.98 -9.34
C ILE A 56 3.74 15.02 -8.29
N LYS A 57 4.34 16.20 -8.04
CA LYS A 57 5.39 16.33 -7.02
C LYS A 57 4.89 15.99 -5.62
N SER A 58 3.67 16.42 -5.29
CA SER A 58 3.02 16.11 -4.02
C SER A 58 2.78 14.60 -3.86
N ASP A 59 2.32 13.93 -4.91
CA ASP A 59 2.04 12.50 -4.88
C ASP A 59 3.34 11.68 -4.81
N ILE A 60 4.39 12.09 -5.54
CA ILE A 60 5.73 11.52 -5.40
C ILE A 60 6.22 11.63 -3.95
N ASP A 61 6.05 12.78 -3.30
CA ASP A 61 6.43 12.97 -1.89
C ASP A 61 5.66 12.06 -0.93
N LYS A 62 4.37 11.82 -1.21
CA LYS A 62 3.57 10.85 -0.44
C LYS A 62 4.08 9.43 -0.67
N ILE A 63 4.38 9.04 -1.90
CA ILE A 63 4.90 7.70 -2.24
C ILE A 63 6.26 7.48 -1.58
N LEU A 64 7.22 8.40 -1.70
CA LEU A 64 8.53 8.25 -1.07
C LEU A 64 8.44 8.14 0.46
N LYS A 65 7.46 8.82 1.07
CA LYS A 65 7.23 8.77 2.52
C LYS A 65 6.52 7.51 2.99
N SER A 66 5.49 7.06 2.27
CA SER A 66 4.62 5.94 2.69
C SER A 66 5.13 4.59 2.20
N CYS A 67 5.74 4.56 1.01
CA CYS A 67 6.21 3.35 0.34
C CYS A 67 7.72 3.17 0.38
N GLY A 68 8.48 4.13 0.91
CA GLY A 68 9.93 4.19 0.78
C GLY A 68 10.69 2.93 1.25
N GLU A 69 10.10 2.11 2.12
CA GLU A 69 10.67 0.82 2.55
C GLU A 69 10.46 -0.32 1.54
N PHE A 70 9.44 -0.22 0.70
CA PHE A 70 9.09 -1.19 -0.35
C PHE A 70 9.67 -0.83 -1.73
N LEU A 71 10.09 0.43 -1.91
CA LEU A 71 10.70 0.93 -3.14
C LEU A 71 12.19 0.58 -3.23
N ASP A 72 12.60 0.08 -4.38
CA ASP A 72 14.01 -0.15 -4.65
C ASP A 72 14.76 1.14 -5.06
N ALA A 73 16.03 1.01 -5.43
CA ALA A 73 16.84 2.17 -5.80
C ALA A 73 16.47 2.74 -7.18
N GLU A 74 15.94 1.90 -8.08
CA GLU A 74 15.51 2.30 -9.42
C GLU A 74 14.20 3.07 -9.34
N ASP A 75 13.22 2.56 -8.58
CA ASP A 75 11.94 3.25 -8.34
C ASP A 75 12.17 4.66 -7.76
N LYS A 76 13.05 4.75 -6.75
CA LYS A 76 13.40 6.04 -6.12
C LYS A 76 14.06 6.99 -7.10
N ALA A 77 14.97 6.49 -7.94
CA ALA A 77 15.64 7.30 -8.94
C ALA A 77 14.65 7.81 -10.00
N GLN A 78 13.70 6.99 -10.42
CA GLN A 78 12.65 7.35 -11.37
C GLN A 78 11.71 8.43 -10.79
N LEU A 79 11.26 8.25 -9.55
CA LEU A 79 10.42 9.23 -8.86
C LEU A 79 11.12 10.57 -8.67
N GLU A 80 12.40 10.57 -8.26
CA GLU A 80 13.19 11.81 -8.16
C GLU A 80 13.41 12.46 -9.54
N PHE A 81 13.55 11.65 -10.60
CA PHE A 81 13.61 12.15 -11.97
C PHE A 81 12.30 12.84 -12.37
N TYR A 82 11.14 12.21 -12.16
CA TYR A 82 9.83 12.81 -12.43
C TYR A 82 9.65 14.12 -11.64
N LYS A 83 9.98 14.10 -10.35
CA LYS A 83 9.89 15.28 -9.49
C LYS A 83 10.77 16.44 -9.98
N ALA A 84 11.98 16.13 -10.46
CA ALA A 84 12.93 17.14 -10.94
C ALA A 84 12.58 17.71 -12.32
N ASN A 85 11.90 16.94 -13.17
CA ASN A 85 11.66 17.30 -14.57
C ASN A 85 10.21 17.70 -14.88
N CYS A 86 9.27 17.54 -13.93
CA CYS A 86 7.91 18.03 -14.11
C CYS A 86 7.90 19.56 -14.03
N SER A 87 7.45 20.23 -15.10
CA SER A 87 7.28 21.68 -15.16
C SER A 87 5.98 22.03 -15.88
N ASP A 88 5.17 22.90 -15.29
CA ASP A 88 3.93 23.43 -15.90
C ASP A 88 4.20 24.57 -16.91
N ASP A 89 5.45 24.73 -17.36
CA ASP A 89 5.96 25.84 -18.18
C ASP A 89 6.06 25.47 -19.67
#